data_AF-A0A1Y2SG49-F1
#
_entry.id   AF-A0A1Y2SG49-F1
#
_cell.length_a   1.000
_cell.length_b   1.000
_cell.length_c   1.000
_cell.angle_alpha   90.00
_cell.angle_beta   90.00
_cell.angle_gamma   90.00
#
_symmetry.space_group_name_H-M   'P 1'
#
loop_
_entity.id
_entity.type
_entity.pdbx_description
1 polymer ?
#
loop_
_entity_poly.entity_id
_entity_poly.type
_entity_poly.pdbx_seq_one_letter_code
_entity_poly.pdbx_strand_id
1 'polypeptide(L)'
;MEKRGVTDKLKKVHQRCGEVWTYAIITGRAEYNPAPDLASAFIPHQREHYAHLSVDELPEFLRAIDKYMGSQIVRTALRMLILTGVRPGELRKVEWSEIDLDKAVWTISAERMKMRRSHYVPWSD
;
A
#
# COMPACT_ATOMS: atom_id res chain seq x y z
N MET A 1 7.59 20.43 11.94
CA MET A 1 7.47 19.25 11.05
C MET A 1 7.28 19.65 9.59
N GLU A 2 6.66 20.79 9.30
CA GLU A 2 6.42 21.28 7.93
C GLU A 2 7.70 21.56 7.12
N LYS A 3 8.75 22.12 7.74
CA LYS A 3 10.05 22.35 7.08
C LYS A 3 10.78 21.06 6.62
N ARG A 4 10.26 19.87 6.95
CA ARG A 4 10.83 18.56 6.56
C ARG A 4 10.00 17.84 5.48
N GLY A 5 8.95 18.47 4.92
CA GLY A 5 8.09 17.84 3.90
C GLY A 5 7.22 16.68 4.42
N VAL A 6 7.08 16.53 5.74
CA VAL A 6 6.38 15.38 6.37
C VAL A 6 4.90 15.68 6.60
N THR A 7 4.22 16.14 5.55
CA THR A 7 2.84 16.63 5.63
C THR A 7 1.83 15.50 5.82
N ASP A 8 2.14 14.31 5.32
CA ASP A 8 1.27 13.15 5.42
C ASP A 8 1.17 12.62 6.86
N LYS A 9 2.25 12.76 7.65
CA LYS A 9 2.21 12.47 9.11
C LYS A 9 1.45 13.55 9.86
N LEU A 10 1.61 14.82 9.48
CA LEU A 10 0.90 15.95 10.08
C LEU A 10 -0.62 15.78 9.94
N LYS A 11 -1.10 15.45 8.75
CA LYS A 11 -2.52 15.19 8.48
C LYS A 11 -3.06 14.03 9.33
N LYS A 12 -2.31 12.94 9.46
CA LYS A 12 -2.70 11.77 10.28
C LYS A 12 -2.75 12.11 11.78
N VAL A 13 -1.81 12.92 12.27
CA VAL A 13 -1.81 13.37 13.67
C VAL A 13 -2.99 14.29 13.94
N HIS A 14 -3.22 15.28 13.07
CA HIS A 14 -4.35 16.19 13.14
C HIS A 14 -5.69 15.44 13.17
N GLN A 15 -5.87 14.49 12.25
CA GLN A 15 -7.07 13.65 12.21
C GLN A 15 -7.29 12.90 13.54
N ARG A 16 -6.25 12.26 14.08
CA ARG A 16 -6.34 11.53 15.36
C ARG A 16 -6.67 12.44 16.53
N CYS A 17 -6.09 13.64 16.59
CA CYS A 17 -6.44 14.62 17.60
C CYS A 17 -7.92 15.00 17.50
N GLY A 18 -8.44 15.21 16.29
CA GLY A 18 -9.86 15.47 16.06
C GLY A 18 -10.77 14.31 16.50
N GLU A 19 -10.37 13.07 16.25
CA GLU A 19 -11.09 11.87 16.70
C GLU A 19 -11.13 11.77 18.24
N VAL A 20 -10.03 12.08 18.93
CA VAL A 20 -9.97 12.12 20.40
C VAL A 20 -10.92 13.17 20.97
N TRP A 21 -10.94 14.39 20.41
CA TRP A 21 -11.89 15.43 20.83
C TRP A 21 -13.34 15.03 20.55
N THR A 22 -13.60 14.42 19.39
CA THR A 22 -14.94 13.91 19.06
C THR A 22 -15.41 12.87 20.07
N TYR A 23 -14.53 11.96 20.48
CA TYR A 23 -14.81 11.00 21.55
C TYR A 23 -15.05 11.69 22.90
N ALA A 24 -14.25 12.70 23.25
CA ALA A 24 -14.46 13.48 24.46
C ALA A 24 -15.82 14.16 24.49
N ILE A 25 -16.31 14.68 23.35
CA ILE A 25 -17.63 15.31 23.23
C ILE A 25 -18.75 14.28 23.40
N ILE A 26 -18.70 13.17 22.67
CA ILE A 26 -19.71 12.10 22.75
C ILE A 26 -19.82 11.56 24.18
N THR A 27 -18.72 11.58 24.93
CA THR A 27 -18.67 11.09 26.31
C THR A 27 -18.81 12.18 27.38
N GLY A 28 -19.16 13.41 26.99
CA GLY A 28 -19.46 14.53 27.91
C GLY A 28 -18.25 15.13 28.62
N ARG A 29 -17.02 14.84 28.16
CA ARG A 29 -15.76 15.39 28.72
C ARG A 29 -15.34 16.71 28.07
N ALA A 30 -15.94 17.05 26.95
CA ALA A 30 -15.71 18.30 26.21
C ALA A 30 -16.99 18.73 25.51
N GLU A 31 -17.07 20.01 25.14
CA GLU A 31 -18.23 20.57 24.42
C GLU A 31 -17.89 20.95 22.98
N TYR A 32 -16.60 21.04 22.66
CA TYR A 32 -16.11 21.58 21.39
C TYR A 32 -14.81 20.91 20.94
N ASN A 33 -14.63 20.80 19.62
CA ASN A 33 -13.45 20.21 18.98
C ASN A 33 -12.65 21.32 18.27
N PRO A 34 -11.46 21.71 18.78
CA PRO A 34 -10.63 22.74 18.19
C PRO A 34 -9.78 22.24 17.01
N ALA A 35 -9.76 20.93 16.72
CA ALA A 35 -8.92 20.40 15.66
C ALA A 35 -9.23 21.01 14.28
N PRO A 36 -10.50 21.14 13.82
CA PRO A 36 -10.81 21.71 12.51
C PRO A 36 -10.26 23.13 12.31
N ASP A 37 -10.28 23.97 13.33
CA ASP A 37 -9.78 25.36 13.26
C ASP A 37 -8.29 25.42 12.94
N LEU A 38 -7.53 24.45 13.46
CA LEU A 38 -6.10 24.31 13.21
C LEU A 38 -5.80 23.86 11.77
N ALA A 39 -6.78 23.32 11.03
CA ALA A 39 -6.56 22.84 9.67
C ALA A 39 -6.13 23.95 8.72
N SER A 40 -6.63 25.17 8.95
CA SER A 40 -6.32 26.37 8.17
C SER A 40 -4.87 26.84 8.34
N ALA A 41 -4.21 26.47 9.44
CA ALA A 41 -2.83 26.83 9.73
C ALA A 41 -1.80 25.96 8.99
N PHE A 42 -2.23 24.86 8.34
CA PHE A 42 -1.34 23.97 7.63
C PHE A 42 -1.16 24.38 6.17
N ILE A 43 0.09 24.35 5.71
CA ILE A 43 0.40 24.57 4.30
C ILE A 43 0.03 23.30 3.51
N PRO A 44 -0.84 23.39 2.47
CA PRO A 44 -1.17 22.25 1.64
C PRO A 44 0.08 21.72 0.94
N HIS A 45 0.33 20.43 1.06
CA HIS A 45 1.44 19.77 0.39
C HIS A 45 1.10 19.48 -1.06
N GLN A 46 2.00 19.85 -1.97
CA GLN A 46 1.94 19.35 -3.35
C GLN A 46 2.28 17.87 -3.34
N ARG A 47 1.34 17.06 -3.80
CA ARG A 47 1.51 15.61 -3.90
C ARG A 47 2.50 15.31 -5.03
N GLU A 48 3.65 14.77 -4.67
CA GLU A 48 4.55 14.14 -5.64
C GLU A 48 4.14 12.69 -5.86
N HIS A 49 4.10 12.27 -7.13
CA HIS A 49 3.87 10.88 -7.48
C HIS A 49 5.17 10.10 -7.28
N TYR A 50 5.07 8.88 -6.73
CA TYR A 50 6.22 8.00 -6.67
C TYR A 50 6.69 7.67 -8.09
N ALA A 51 8.01 7.66 -8.29
CA ALA A 51 8.61 7.20 -9.53
C ALA A 51 8.08 5.79 -9.84
N HIS A 52 7.69 5.59 -11.10
CA HIS A 52 7.23 4.32 -11.61
C HIS A 52 7.95 4.04 -12.93
N LEU A 53 7.99 2.76 -13.32
CA LEU A 53 8.48 2.37 -14.63
C LEU A 53 7.46 2.79 -15.69
N SER A 54 7.93 3.43 -16.74
CA SER A 54 7.19 3.61 -17.98
C SER A 54 7.22 2.32 -18.82
N VAL A 55 6.34 2.24 -19.81
CA VAL A 55 6.26 1.07 -20.70
C VAL A 55 7.56 0.90 -21.49
N ASP A 56 8.19 2.01 -21.90
CA ASP A 56 9.42 2.00 -22.69
C ASP A 56 10.65 1.55 -21.88
N GLU A 57 10.62 1.72 -20.56
CA GLU A 57 11.69 1.27 -19.64
C GLU A 57 11.57 -0.22 -19.30
N LEU A 58 10.39 -0.81 -19.48
CA LEU A 58 10.10 -2.19 -19.06
C LEU A 58 11.02 -3.24 -19.73
N PRO A 59 11.32 -3.18 -21.05
CA PRO A 59 12.20 -4.15 -21.68
C PRO A 59 13.63 -4.14 -21.15
N GLU A 60 14.16 -2.96 -20.78
CA GLU A 60 15.48 -2.86 -20.15
C GLU A 60 15.45 -3.40 -18.73
N PHE A 61 14.43 -3.04 -17.94
CA PHE A 61 14.25 -3.51 -16.58
C PHE A 61 14.13 -5.04 -16.50
N LEU A 62 13.36 -5.66 -17.38
CA LEU A 62 13.23 -7.13 -17.44
C LEU A 62 14.57 -7.81 -17.77
N ARG A 63 15.34 -7.25 -18.72
CA ARG A 63 16.69 -7.75 -19.03
C ARG A 63 17.65 -7.60 -17.84
N ALA A 64 17.51 -6.55 -17.04
CA ALA A 64 18.30 -6.37 -15.83
C ALA A 64 17.95 -7.42 -14.76
N ILE A 65 16.65 -7.75 -14.59
CA ILE A 65 16.21 -8.84 -13.72
C ILE A 65 16.80 -10.18 -14.17
N ASP A 66 16.82 -10.46 -15.48
CA ASP A 66 17.33 -11.72 -16.00
C ASP A 66 18.82 -11.92 -15.74
N LYS A 67 19.60 -10.82 -15.81
CA LYS A 67 21.03 -10.79 -15.54
C LYS A 67 21.37 -10.72 -14.05
N TYR A 68 20.40 -10.48 -13.17
CA TYR A 68 20.64 -10.32 -11.74
C TYR A 68 21.14 -11.61 -11.09
N MET A 69 22.45 -11.73 -10.85
CA MET A 69 23.08 -12.94 -10.28
C MET A 69 22.90 -13.15 -8.77
N GLY A 70 22.06 -12.35 -8.11
CA GLY A 70 21.77 -12.52 -6.69
C GLY A 70 20.74 -13.63 -6.42
N SER A 71 19.85 -13.41 -5.45
CA SER A 71 18.90 -14.43 -5.02
C SER A 71 17.89 -14.78 -6.12
N GLN A 72 17.82 -16.07 -6.46
CA GLN A 72 16.80 -16.62 -7.36
C GLN A 72 15.37 -16.36 -6.86
N ILE A 73 15.19 -16.34 -5.53
CA ILE A 73 13.89 -16.04 -4.90
C ILE A 73 13.50 -14.60 -5.21
N VAL A 74 14.41 -13.65 -5.08
CA VAL A 74 14.15 -12.23 -5.39
C VAL A 74 13.85 -12.04 -6.87
N ARG A 75 14.62 -12.69 -7.75
CA ARG A 75 14.39 -12.65 -9.20
C ARG A 75 12.98 -13.14 -9.56
N THR A 76 12.60 -14.28 -9.01
CA THR A 76 11.28 -14.90 -9.24
C THR A 76 10.17 -14.01 -8.69
N ALA A 77 10.31 -13.52 -7.45
CA ALA A 77 9.32 -12.66 -6.82
C ALA A 77 9.11 -11.35 -7.60
N LEU A 78 10.16 -10.72 -8.11
CA LEU A 78 10.05 -9.52 -8.95
C LEU A 78 9.24 -9.78 -10.22
N ARG A 79 9.52 -10.90 -10.92
CA ARG A 79 8.75 -11.29 -12.11
C ARG A 79 7.27 -11.52 -11.76
N MET A 80 7.00 -12.22 -10.67
CA MET A 80 5.62 -12.44 -10.21
C MET A 80 4.90 -11.13 -9.88
N LEU A 81 5.57 -10.17 -9.22
CA LEU A 81 4.97 -8.86 -8.95
C LEU A 81 4.61 -8.11 -10.24
N ILE A 82 5.44 -8.18 -11.27
CA ILE A 82 5.18 -7.53 -12.56
C ILE A 82 3.98 -8.18 -13.26
N LEU A 83 3.91 -9.52 -13.27
CA LEU A 83 2.85 -10.26 -13.97
C LEU A 83 1.50 -10.17 -13.25
N THR A 84 1.50 -10.16 -11.92
CA THR A 84 0.27 -10.28 -11.12
C THR A 84 -0.20 -8.96 -10.52
N GLY A 85 0.67 -7.96 -10.38
CA GLY A 85 0.34 -6.67 -9.77
C GLY A 85 -0.01 -6.72 -8.27
N VAL A 86 0.18 -7.86 -7.60
CA VAL A 86 -0.11 -8.00 -6.16
C VAL A 86 0.84 -7.12 -5.33
N ARG A 87 0.46 -6.86 -4.07
CA ARG A 87 1.36 -6.16 -3.17
C ARG A 87 2.54 -7.05 -2.78
N PRO A 88 3.76 -6.51 -2.60
CA PRO A 88 4.90 -7.29 -2.15
C PRO A 88 4.68 -8.04 -0.84
N GLY A 89 3.86 -7.51 0.07
CA GLY A 89 3.50 -8.17 1.31
C GLY A 89 2.54 -9.36 1.16
N GLU A 90 1.71 -9.35 0.11
CA GLU A 90 0.81 -10.47 -0.24
C GLU A 90 1.66 -11.62 -0.81
N LEU A 91 2.52 -11.32 -1.79
CA LEU A 91 3.41 -12.31 -2.41
C LEU A 91 4.36 -12.97 -1.42
N ARG A 92 4.99 -12.21 -0.53
CA ARG A 92 5.91 -12.78 0.47
C ARG A 92 5.27 -13.75 1.45
N LYS A 93 3.94 -13.71 1.59
CA LYS A 93 3.19 -14.53 2.53
C LYS A 93 2.33 -15.57 1.81
N VAL A 94 2.52 -15.75 0.49
CA VAL A 94 1.73 -16.73 -0.26
C VAL A 94 1.96 -18.13 0.31
N GLU A 95 0.90 -18.91 0.41
CA GLU A 95 0.98 -20.31 0.77
C GLU A 95 0.64 -21.18 -0.45
N TRP A 96 1.23 -22.36 -0.54
CA TRP A 96 0.97 -23.28 -1.66
C TRP A 96 -0.51 -23.70 -1.76
N SER A 97 -1.22 -23.74 -0.62
CA SER A 97 -2.66 -23.99 -0.55
C SER A 97 -3.52 -22.92 -1.24
N GLU A 98 -2.98 -21.73 -1.48
CA GLU A 98 -3.67 -20.63 -2.16
C GLU A 98 -3.55 -20.70 -3.69
N ILE A 99 -2.67 -21.56 -4.21
CA ILE A 99 -2.34 -21.64 -5.64
C ILE A 99 -3.01 -22.89 -6.23
N ASP A 100 -3.98 -22.67 -7.12
CA ASP A 100 -4.59 -23.72 -7.94
C ASP A 100 -3.94 -23.67 -9.33
N LEU A 101 -2.98 -24.56 -9.57
CA LEU A 101 -2.24 -24.63 -10.84
C LEU A 101 -3.11 -25.18 -11.98
N ASP A 102 -4.09 -26.04 -11.69
CA ASP A 102 -4.99 -26.60 -12.69
C ASP A 102 -5.94 -25.52 -13.25
N LYS A 103 -6.35 -24.58 -12.40
CA LYS A 103 -7.19 -23.44 -12.79
C LYS A 103 -6.38 -22.19 -13.13
N ALA A 104 -5.06 -22.23 -13.00
CA ALA A 104 -4.17 -21.07 -13.13
C ALA A 104 -4.63 -19.85 -12.30
N VAL A 105 -5.07 -20.09 -11.06
CA VAL A 105 -5.58 -19.03 -10.17
C VAL A 105 -4.92 -19.10 -8.80
N TRP A 106 -4.43 -17.95 -8.34
CA TRP A 106 -4.04 -17.73 -6.96
C TRP A 106 -5.17 -17.00 -6.21
N THR A 107 -5.65 -17.61 -5.12
CA THR A 107 -6.73 -17.08 -4.28
C THR A 107 -6.21 -16.64 -2.91
N ILE A 108 -6.21 -15.33 -2.65
CA ILE A 108 -5.88 -14.79 -1.32
C ILE A 108 -7.17 -14.69 -0.50
N SER A 109 -7.19 -15.39 0.64
CA SER A 109 -8.35 -15.45 1.54
C SER A 109 -8.77 -14.07 2.05
N ALA A 110 -10.09 -13.87 2.21
CA ALA A 110 -10.68 -12.69 2.81
C ALA A 110 -10.10 -12.35 4.19
N GLU A 111 -9.71 -13.37 4.98
CA GLU A 111 -9.13 -13.19 6.32
C GLU A 111 -7.80 -12.44 6.28
N ARG A 112 -7.04 -12.61 5.19
CA ARG A 112 -5.75 -11.95 4.97
C ARG A 112 -5.88 -10.58 4.31
N MET A 113 -7.07 -10.27 3.78
CA MET A 113 -7.33 -9.04 3.04
C MET A 113 -7.91 -7.96 3.94
N LYS A 114 -7.35 -6.75 3.86
CA LYS A 114 -7.80 -5.58 4.64
C LYS A 114 -9.30 -5.29 4.49
N MET A 115 -9.87 -5.57 3.31
CA MET A 115 -11.27 -5.31 2.99
C MET A 115 -12.19 -6.52 3.20
N ARG A 116 -11.70 -7.62 3.80
CA ARG A 116 -12.47 -8.86 4.05
C ARG A 116 -13.16 -9.43 2.81
N ARG A 117 -12.52 -9.28 1.66
CA ARG A 117 -12.97 -9.84 0.38
C ARG A 117 -11.83 -10.64 -0.22
N SER A 118 -12.12 -11.86 -0.66
CA SER A 118 -11.14 -12.70 -1.34
C SER A 118 -10.64 -12.01 -2.60
N HIS A 119 -9.35 -12.13 -2.86
CA HIS A 119 -8.71 -11.59 -4.05
C HIS A 119 -8.25 -12.75 -4.94
N TYR A 120 -8.74 -12.76 -6.16
CA TYR A 120 -8.39 -13.75 -7.17
C TYR A 120 -7.40 -13.11 -8.13
N VAL A 121 -6.24 -13.76 -8.28
CA VAL A 121 -5.14 -13.33 -9.13
C VAL A 121 -4.99 -14.39 -10.21
N PRO A 122 -5.47 -14.14 -11.45
CA PRO A 122 -5.28 -15.07 -12.54
C PRO A 122 -3.82 -15.07 -12.97
N TRP A 123 -3.30 -16.23 -13.36
CA TRP A 123 -2.00 -16.36 -14.01
C TRP A 123 -2.23 -16.66 -15.49
N SER A 124 -1.38 -16.08 -16.34
CA SER A 124 -1.32 -16.43 -17.75
C SER A 124 -0.37 -17.61 -17.93
N ASP A 125 -0.72 -18.51 -18.85
CA ASP A 125 0.21 -19.51 -19.39
C ASP A 125 1.38 -18.86 -20.15
#